data_AF-A0A950GCG5-F1
#
_entry.id   AF-A0A950GCG5-F1
#
_cell.length_a   1.000
_cell.length_b   1.000
_cell.length_c   1.000
_cell.angle_alpha   90.00
_cell.angle_beta   90.00
_cell.angle_gamma   90.00
#
_symmetry.space_group_name_H-M   'P 1'
#
loop_
_entity.id
_entity.type
_entity.pdbx_description
1 polymer ?
#
loop_
_entity_poly.entity_id
_entity_poly.type
_entity_poly.pdbx_seq_one_letter_code
_entity_poly.pdbx_strand_id
1 'polypeptide(L)'
;RKEEPFKSAMLSDLQLWGVDKITASSVTLTGQIVCTDAGRWPVQREFNRRVKRRFQELGIQTPTPTQALIIRQDGWHPEGPASSIAASAGQGGAA
;
A
#
# COMPACT_ATOMS: atom_id res chain seq x y z
N ARG A 1 0.94 -18.80 22.40
CA ARG A 1 0.16 -19.93 22.95
C ARG A 1 0.40 -20.25 24.43
N LYS A 2 1.56 -19.94 25.02
CA LYS A 2 1.81 -20.23 26.45
C LYS A 2 1.07 -19.29 27.42
N GLU A 3 0.54 -18.17 26.93
CA GLU A 3 -0.13 -17.16 27.75
C GLU A 3 -1.64 -17.40 27.78
N GLU A 4 -2.20 -17.31 28.99
CA GLU A 4 -3.57 -17.69 29.35
C GLU A 4 -4.68 -17.12 28.44
N PRO A 5 -4.68 -15.82 28.04
CA PRO A 5 -5.75 -15.29 27.19
C PRO A 5 -5.66 -15.75 25.73
N PHE A 6 -4.52 -16.26 25.27
CA PHE A 6 -4.31 -16.65 23.86
C PHE A 6 -4.30 -18.16 23.66
N LYS A 7 -4.14 -18.93 24.75
CA LYS A 7 -4.10 -20.40 24.71
C LYS A 7 -5.44 -20.98 24.24
N SER A 8 -6.56 -20.45 24.75
CA SER A 8 -7.91 -20.84 24.35
C SER A 8 -8.38 -20.21 23.03
N ALA A 9 -7.79 -19.08 22.64
CA ALA A 9 -8.17 -18.34 21.43
C ALA A 9 -7.44 -18.80 20.15
N MET A 10 -6.24 -19.38 20.25
CA MET A 10 -5.42 -19.81 19.10
C MET A 10 -5.56 -21.32 18.84
N LEU A 11 -6.18 -21.67 17.70
CA LEU A 11 -6.43 -23.05 17.27
C LEU A 11 -5.22 -23.67 16.56
N SER A 12 -4.34 -22.86 15.97
CA SER A 12 -3.08 -23.29 15.33
C SER A 12 -1.90 -22.44 15.81
N ASP A 13 -0.70 -22.96 15.61
CA ASP A 13 0.52 -22.14 15.65
C ASP A 13 0.61 -21.22 14.42
N LEU A 14 1.57 -20.29 14.45
CA LEU A 14 1.86 -19.40 13.32
C LEU A 14 2.35 -20.24 12.14
N GLN A 15 1.60 -20.19 11.04
CA GLN A 15 2.00 -20.75 9.76
C GLN A 15 2.56 -19.60 8.92
N LEU A 16 3.87 -19.61 8.66
CA LEU A 16 4.53 -18.57 7.87
C LEU A 16 4.92 -19.15 6.51
N TRP A 17 4.37 -18.59 5.44
CA TRP A 17 4.73 -18.98 4.07
C TRP A 17 5.98 -18.25 3.57
N GLY A 18 6.27 -17.08 4.14
CA GLY A 18 7.48 -16.30 3.83
C GLY A 18 7.16 -15.01 3.09
N VAL A 19 8.01 -14.63 2.15
CA VAL A 19 7.90 -13.39 1.36
C VAL A 19 6.91 -13.58 0.22
N ASP A 20 5.88 -12.72 0.18
CA ASP A 20 4.87 -12.68 -0.88
C ASP A 20 5.24 -11.66 -1.96
N LYS A 21 5.64 -10.45 -1.56
CA LYS A 21 5.96 -9.34 -2.48
C LYS A 21 7.19 -8.59 -2.05
N ILE A 22 7.98 -8.15 -3.03
CA ILE A 22 9.10 -7.23 -2.87
C ILE A 22 8.79 -6.00 -3.71
N THR A 23 8.80 -4.83 -3.09
CA THR A 23 8.57 -3.54 -3.76
C THR A 23 9.81 -2.65 -3.62
N ALA A 24 9.79 -1.45 -4.21
CA ALA A 24 10.90 -0.51 -4.12
C ALA A 24 11.21 -0.06 -2.67
N SER A 25 10.23 -0.12 -1.77
CA SER A 25 10.40 0.38 -0.39
C SER A 25 10.01 -0.63 0.68
N SER A 26 9.40 -1.77 0.35
CA SER A 26 8.89 -2.72 1.34
C SER A 26 8.94 -4.18 0.89
N VAL A 27 8.92 -5.07 1.87
CA VAL A 27 8.75 -6.52 1.68
C VAL A 27 7.51 -6.96 2.44
N THR A 28 6.62 -7.69 1.77
CA THR A 28 5.41 -8.24 2.37
C THR A 28 5.64 -9.68 2.76
N LEU A 29 5.39 -9.99 4.03
CA LEU A 29 5.38 -11.36 4.56
C LEU A 29 3.95 -11.86 4.70
N THR A 30 3.71 -13.11 4.30
CA THR A 30 2.38 -13.73 4.40
C THR A 30 2.44 -14.94 5.31
N GLY A 31 1.44 -15.03 6.18
CA GLY A 31 1.26 -16.12 7.13
C GLY A 31 -0.16 -16.14 7.68
N GLN A 32 -0.48 -17.14 8.49
CA GLN A 32 -1.78 -17.32 9.12
C GLN A 32 -1.64 -17.77 10.56
N ILE A 33 -2.57 -17.28 11.38
CA ILE A 33 -2.82 -17.76 12.73
C ILE A 33 -4.31 -18.12 12.80
N VAL A 34 -4.62 -19.41 12.93
CA VAL A 34 -6.00 -19.86 13.08
C VAL A 34 -6.46 -19.59 14.51
N CYS A 35 -7.60 -18.93 14.67
CA CYS A 35 -8.16 -18.53 15.97
C CYS A 35 -9.68 -18.63 15.98
N THR A 36 -10.27 -18.59 17.18
CA THR A 36 -11.71 -18.49 17.37
C THR A 36 -12.23 -17.12 16.94
N ASP A 37 -13.53 -16.99 16.66
CA ASP A 37 -14.11 -15.72 16.22
C ASP A 37 -13.90 -14.57 17.23
N ALA A 38 -14.08 -14.85 18.53
CA ALA A 38 -13.79 -13.91 19.60
C ALA A 38 -12.29 -13.57 19.72
N GLY A 39 -11.42 -14.50 19.32
CA GLY A 39 -9.96 -14.39 19.38
C GLY A 39 -9.32 -13.60 18.25
N ARG A 40 -10.04 -13.35 17.15
CA ARG A 40 -9.47 -12.73 15.93
C ARG A 40 -8.77 -11.41 16.20
N TRP A 41 -9.48 -10.45 16.82
CA TRP A 41 -8.92 -9.13 17.08
C TRP A 41 -7.83 -9.13 18.16
N PRO A 42 -8.01 -9.77 19.33
CA PRO A 42 -6.98 -9.83 20.36
C PRO A 42 -5.67 -10.47 19.87
N VAL A 43 -5.75 -11.60 19.16
CA VAL A 43 -4.57 -12.33 18.67
C VAL A 43 -3.81 -11.51 17.62
N GLN A 44 -4.51 -10.88 16.68
CA GLN A 44 -3.87 -10.04 15.66
C GLN A 44 -3.16 -8.84 16.28
N ARG A 45 -3.79 -8.14 17.22
CA ARG A 45 -3.18 -6.97 17.87
C ARG A 45 -1.94 -7.36 18.66
N GLU A 46 -2.00 -8.47 19.38
CA GLU A 46 -0.86 -8.96 20.15
C GLU A 46 0.31 -9.35 19.25
N PHE A 47 0.04 -10.02 18.13
CA PHE A 47 1.05 -10.32 17.11
C PHE A 47 1.71 -9.03 16.59
N ASN A 48 0.91 -8.05 16.16
CA ASN A 48 1.42 -6.78 15.65
C ASN A 48 2.23 -6.01 16.72
N ARG A 49 1.82 -6.07 17.99
CA ARG A 49 2.53 -5.45 19.11
C ARG A 49 3.91 -6.08 19.31
N ARG A 50 4.03 -7.41 19.24
CA ARG A 50 5.31 -8.13 19.36
C ARG A 50 6.22 -7.84 18.18
N VAL A 51 5.68 -7.86 16.96
CA VAL A 51 6.43 -7.53 15.74
C VAL A 51 6.97 -6.11 15.84
N LYS A 52 6.14 -5.12 16.20
CA LYS A 52 6.57 -3.73 16.38
C LYS A 52 7.69 -3.60 17.41
N ARG A 53 7.53 -4.21 18.59
CA ARG A 53 8.56 -4.17 19.64
C ARG A 53 9.87 -4.78 19.15
N ARG A 54 9.80 -5.94 18.50
CA ARG A 54 11.00 -6.63 18.01
C ARG A 54 11.69 -5.84 16.90
N PHE A 55 10.92 -5.19 16.03
CA PHE A 55 11.46 -4.33 14.98
C PHE A 55 12.19 -3.11 15.59
N GLN A 56 11.61 -2.50 16.63
CA GLN A 56 12.26 -1.41 17.36
C GLN A 56 13.57 -1.85 18.03
N GLU A 57 13.59 -3.01 18.68
CA GLU A 57 14.80 -3.57 19.31
C GLU A 57 15.91 -3.89 18.31
N LEU A 58 15.54 -4.30 17.10
CA LEU A 58 16.49 -4.66 16.04
C LEU A 58 16.84 -3.49 15.12
N GLY A 59 16.26 -2.30 15.33
CA GLY A 59 16.46 -1.15 14.45
C GLY A 59 15.85 -1.32 13.05
N ILE A 60 14.89 -2.24 12.87
CA ILE A 60 14.20 -2.44 11.60
C ILE A 60 13.20 -1.30 11.41
N GLN A 61 13.43 -0.46 10.39
CA GLN A 61 12.53 0.65 10.07
C GLN A 61 11.30 0.18 9.29
N THR A 62 10.15 0.75 9.61
CA THR A 62 8.92 0.51 8.84
C THR A 62 8.98 1.32 7.55
N PRO A 63 8.59 0.74 6.40
CA PRO A 63 8.63 1.43 5.12
C PRO A 63 7.78 2.70 5.15
N THR A 64 8.41 3.83 4.79
CA THR A 64 7.69 5.08 4.53
C THR A 64 7.41 5.16 3.02
N PRO A 65 6.16 5.43 2.60
CA PRO A 65 5.86 5.59 1.18
C PRO A 65 6.54 6.85 0.66
N THR A 66 7.49 6.70 -0.27
CA THR A 66 8.14 7.82 -0.95
C THR A 66 7.40 8.13 -2.23
N GLN A 67 6.97 9.38 -2.41
CA GLN A 67 6.46 9.89 -3.68
C GLN A 67 7.49 10.84 -4.31
N ALA A 68 7.75 10.69 -5.61
CA ALA A 68 8.53 11.64 -6.39
C ALA A 68 7.56 12.54 -7.16
N LEU A 69 7.61 13.85 -6.91
CA LEU A 69 6.84 14.84 -7.66
C LEU A 69 7.71 15.41 -8.78
N ILE A 70 7.29 15.19 -10.03
CA ILE A 70 7.90 15.83 -11.19
C ILE A 70 7.09 17.09 -11.49
N ILE A 71 7.63 18.24 -11.11
CA ILE A 71 7.06 19.53 -11.48
C ILE A 71 7.60 19.86 -12.86
N ARG A 72 6.76 19.72 -13.90
CA ARG A 72 7.10 20.31 -15.21
C ARG A 72 6.86 21.81 -15.10
N GLN A 73 7.93 22.58 -15.24
CA GLN A 73 7.79 23.97 -15.66
C GLN A 73 7.49 23.95 -17.14
N ASP A 74 6.23 23.76 -17.49
CA ASP A 74 5.72 24.27 -18.75
C ASP A 74 5.95 25.78 -18.60
N GLY A 75 6.94 26.32 -19.33
CA GLY A 75 7.24 27.74 -19.27
C GLY A 75 5.92 28.49 -19.43
N TRP A 76 5.55 29.30 -18.44
CA TRP A 76 4.40 30.18 -18.58
C TRP A 76 4.74 31.13 -19.73
N HIS A 77 4.18 30.85 -20.91
CA HIS A 77 4.27 31.70 -22.08
C HIS A 77 3.03 32.61 -22.07
N PRO A 78 3.16 33.93 -21.79
CA PRO A 78 2.04 34.86 -21.93
C PRO A 78 1.57 35.05 -23.37
N GLU A 79 2.38 34.63 -24.35
CA GLU A 79 2.17 34.91 -25.77
C GLU A 79 2.53 33.64 -26.57
N GLY A 80 1.62 32.66 -26.61
CA GLY A 80 1.62 31.60 -27.63
C GLY A 80 0.52 31.89 -28.64
N PRO A 81 0.75 31.75 -29.96
CA PRO A 81 -0.16 32.25 -30.96
C PRO A 81 -1.54 31.61 -30.76
N ALA A 82 -2.57 32.47 -30.72
CA ALA A 82 -3.95 32.05 -30.65
C ALA A 82 -4.17 30.87 -31.60
N SER A 83 -4.39 29.69 -31.03
CA SER A 83 -4.73 28.50 -31.80
C SER A 83 -6.03 28.85 -32.50
N SER A 84 -5.92 29.22 -33.77
CA SER A 84 -7.04 29.58 -34.62
C SER A 84 -7.90 28.34 -34.77
N ILE A 85 -8.95 28.26 -33.97
CA ILE A 85 -10.11 27.44 -34.28
C ILE A 85 -10.79 28.19 -35.43
N ALA A 86 -10.22 28.03 -36.63
CA ALA A 86 -10.90 28.41 -37.85
C ALA A 86 -12.10 27.47 -37.97
N ALA A 87 -13.25 27.97 -37.56
CA ALA A 87 -14.54 27.40 -37.85
C ALA A 87 -14.69 27.31 -39.37
N SER A 88 -14.55 26.10 -39.93
CA SER A 88 -15.06 25.80 -41.27
C SER A 88 -16.49 25.26 -41.12
N ALA A 89 -17.45 26.17 -41.02
CA ALA A 89 -18.84 25.87 -41.29
C ALA A 89 -19.14 26.09 -42.78
N GLY A 90 -19.46 24.99 -43.48
CA GLY A 90 -20.48 25.02 -44.54
C GLY A 90 -20.05 24.78 -45.98
N GLN A 91 -20.65 23.72 -46.56
CA GLN A 91 -21.46 23.70 -47.81
C GLN A 91 -20.94 22.92 -49.04
N GLY A 92 -21.84 22.06 -49.55
CA GLY A 92 -21.97 21.56 -50.93
C GLY A 92 -21.20 20.26 -51.21
N GLY A 93 -21.77 19.16 -51.70
CA GLY A 93 -22.96 18.98 -52.52
C GLY A 93 -22.57 18.39 -53.89
N ALA A 94 -22.99 17.14 -54.12
CA ALA A 94 -23.24 16.47 -55.41
C ALA A 94 -22.17 16.47 -56.53
N ALA A 95 -21.70 15.28 -56.88
CA ALA A 95 -21.78 14.69 -58.23
C ALA A 95 -21.41 13.20 -58.18
#